data_AF-A0A0W0S9U0-F1
#
_entry.id   AF-A0A0W0S9U0-F1
#
_cell.length_a   1.000
_cell.length_b   1.000
_cell.length_c   1.000
_cell.angle_alpha   90.00
_cell.angle_beta   90.00
_cell.angle_gamma   90.00
#
_symmetry.space_group_name_H-M   'P 1'
#
loop_
_entity.id
_entity.type
_entity.pdbx_description
1 polymer ?
#
loop_
_entity_poly.entity_id
_entity_poly.type
_entity_poly.pdbx_seq_one_letter_code
_entity_poly.pdbx_strand_id
1 'polypeptide(L)'
;MMSVLRYLTDRSYPKDIHLLYAANSPTDIIFREECTHLARRHPNVSVDVIVQTTNGADWTGPVGFITPDFIEKAIPDIVHHRIHLCGPVPMMDAVKAALLQLKIPSEQVKTEHFAPPKGGPVFTTEPPIFSSTAKTPEAPTDVSPMMPPSAHATINFSKSNKSGPLAPNQSVLEAAEALGVFIDFECRTGICGRCKVHLLEGSVNMEVDDALSTDEKAAGVILACQAKSPSDLVVEA
;
A
#
# COMPACT_ATOMS: atom_id res chain seq x y z
N MET A 1 3.09 0.36 12.11
CA MET A 1 3.71 1.16 13.20
C MET A 1 3.76 0.42 14.54
N MET A 2 2.68 -0.25 15.00
CA MET A 2 2.70 -0.97 16.28
C MET A 2 3.81 -2.03 16.44
N SER A 3 4.13 -2.79 15.38
CA SER A 3 5.25 -3.74 15.40
C SER A 3 6.60 -3.07 15.70
N VAL A 4 6.83 -1.87 15.17
CA VAL A 4 8.04 -1.08 15.44
C VAL A 4 8.07 -0.64 16.90
N LEU A 5 6.94 -0.13 17.43
CA LEU A 5 6.85 0.26 18.84
C LEU A 5 7.17 -0.91 19.77
N ARG A 6 6.53 -2.07 19.56
CA ARG A 6 6.81 -3.31 20.30
C ARG A 6 8.28 -3.70 20.23
N TYR A 7 8.84 -3.75 19.02
CA TYR A 7 10.24 -4.13 18.82
C TYR A 7 11.19 -3.19 19.57
N LEU A 8 10.98 -1.88 19.50
CA LEU A 8 11.83 -0.91 20.18
C LEU A 8 11.74 -1.04 21.71
N THR A 9 10.53 -1.26 22.26
CA THR A 9 10.36 -1.48 23.69
C THR A 9 10.95 -2.81 24.17
N ASP A 10 10.75 -3.89 23.40
CA ASP A 10 11.28 -5.23 23.72
C ASP A 10 12.81 -5.26 23.68
N ARG A 11 13.41 -4.47 22.79
CA ARG A 11 14.87 -4.30 22.69
C ARG A 11 15.44 -3.29 23.67
N SER A 12 14.60 -2.69 24.54
CA SER A 12 15.01 -1.63 25.48
C SER A 12 15.76 -0.50 24.76
N TYR A 13 15.23 -0.05 23.62
CA TYR A 13 15.84 1.01 22.85
C TYR A 13 16.03 2.26 23.72
N PRO A 14 17.25 2.82 23.80
CA PRO A 14 17.62 3.75 24.88
C PRO A 14 17.23 5.21 24.61
N LYS A 15 16.71 5.54 23.42
CA LYS A 15 16.30 6.91 23.07
C LYS A 15 14.78 7.07 23.14
N ASP A 16 14.32 8.31 23.09
CA ASP A 16 12.90 8.62 23.12
C ASP A 16 12.16 8.10 21.88
N ILE A 17 10.98 7.54 22.13
CA ILE A 17 10.09 6.92 21.14
C ILE A 17 8.77 7.66 21.21
N HIS A 18 8.39 8.29 20.11
CA HIS A 18 7.12 9.01 20.00
C HIS A 18 6.23 8.31 18.98
N LEU A 19 4.99 8.02 19.36
CA LEU A 19 3.93 7.57 18.46
C LEU A 19 2.88 8.66 18.35
N LEU A 20 2.85 9.35 17.21
CA LEU A 20 1.71 10.19 16.82
C LEU A 20 0.67 9.32 16.12
N TYR A 21 -0.53 9.23 16.68
CA TYR A 21 -1.57 8.34 16.19
C TYR A 21 -2.85 9.13 15.86
N ALA A 22 -3.14 9.26 14.57
CA ALA A 22 -4.41 9.82 14.09
C ALA A 22 -5.46 8.72 13.82
N ALA A 23 -6.69 8.95 14.27
CA ALA A 23 -7.86 8.10 14.00
C ALA A 23 -9.09 8.95 13.63
N ASN A 24 -10.12 8.34 13.05
CA ASN A 24 -11.34 9.08 12.70
C ASN A 24 -12.12 9.50 13.96
N SER A 25 -12.38 8.54 14.85
CA SER A 25 -13.07 8.78 16.12
C SER A 25 -12.45 7.99 17.27
N PRO A 26 -12.83 8.28 18.54
CA PRO A 26 -12.31 7.57 19.70
C PRO A 26 -12.50 6.05 19.64
N THR A 27 -13.58 5.57 19.02
CA THR A 27 -13.85 4.13 18.87
C THR A 27 -12.96 3.46 17.83
N ASP A 28 -12.33 4.22 16.93
CA ASP A 28 -11.48 3.70 15.86
C ASP A 28 -10.01 3.54 16.27
N ILE A 29 -9.68 3.86 17.53
CA ILE A 29 -8.32 3.76 18.05
C ILE A 29 -8.03 2.30 18.41
N ILE A 30 -7.55 1.55 17.41
CA ILE A 30 -7.06 0.19 17.61
C ILE A 30 -5.81 0.19 18.49
N PHE A 31 -5.63 -0.86 19.29
CA PHE A 31 -4.51 -0.99 20.24
C PHE A 31 -4.43 0.10 21.32
N ARG A 32 -5.52 0.84 21.61
CA ARG A 32 -5.56 1.89 22.64
C ARG A 32 -4.96 1.45 23.97
N GLU A 33 -5.42 0.31 24.49
CA GLU A 33 -5.01 -0.22 25.80
C GLU A 33 -3.54 -0.60 25.80
N GLU A 34 -3.07 -1.22 24.71
CA GLU A 34 -1.68 -1.60 24.55
C GLU A 34 -0.76 -0.38 24.45
N CYS A 35 -1.10 0.61 23.63
CA CYS A 35 -0.36 1.86 23.56
C CYS A 35 -0.26 2.55 24.93
N THR A 36 -1.38 2.59 25.66
CA THR A 36 -1.43 3.13 27.03
C THR A 36 -0.55 2.32 27.98
N HIS A 37 -0.56 1.00 27.87
CA HIS A 37 0.26 0.12 28.68
C HIS A 37 1.76 0.32 28.42
N LEU A 38 2.16 0.38 27.15
CA LEU A 38 3.56 0.60 26.75
C LEU A 38 4.08 1.96 27.24
N ALA A 39 3.31 3.04 27.04
CA ALA A 39 3.68 4.37 27.53
C ALA A 39 3.80 4.43 29.07
N ARG A 40 2.96 3.68 29.80
CA ARG A 40 3.06 3.60 31.27
C ARG A 40 4.27 2.79 31.75
N ARG A 41 4.67 1.77 30.98
CA ARG A 41 5.73 0.84 31.36
C ARG A 41 7.13 1.34 30.98
N HIS A 42 7.24 2.17 29.96
CA HIS A 42 8.51 2.66 29.43
C HIS A 42 8.56 4.20 29.51
N PRO A 43 9.43 4.79 30.34
CA PRO A 43 9.46 6.23 30.56
C PRO A 43 9.91 7.04 29.34
N ASN A 44 10.56 6.40 28.37
CA ASN A 44 10.99 6.99 27.10
C ASN A 44 9.98 6.78 25.96
N VAL A 45 8.75 6.34 26.26
CA VAL A 45 7.69 6.14 25.26
C VAL A 45 6.57 7.16 25.49
N SER A 46 6.35 8.01 24.50
CA SER A 46 5.23 8.97 24.44
C SER A 46 4.27 8.58 23.34
N VAL A 47 2.97 8.60 23.65
CA VAL A 47 1.90 8.31 22.68
C VAL A 47 0.90 9.47 22.69
N ASP A 48 0.83 10.17 21.57
CA ASP A 48 -0.07 11.31 21.38
C ASP A 48 -1.11 10.93 20.33
N VAL A 49 -2.37 10.91 20.75
CA VAL A 49 -3.49 10.46 19.92
C VAL A 49 -4.38 11.65 19.58
N ILE A 50 -4.72 11.79 18.30
CA ILE A 50 -5.62 12.83 17.79
C ILE A 50 -6.76 12.17 17.00
N VAL A 51 -7.98 12.62 17.21
CA VAL A 51 -9.16 12.11 16.48
C VAL A 51 -9.76 13.19 15.60
N GLN A 52 -10.31 12.85 14.45
CA GLN A 52 -10.95 13.84 13.58
C GLN A 52 -12.28 14.35 14.17
N THR A 53 -13.06 13.48 14.80
CA THR A 53 -14.36 13.78 15.41
C THR A 53 -14.56 12.93 16.66
N THR A 54 -15.28 13.44 17.66
CA THR A 54 -15.62 12.64 18.85
C THR A 54 -16.79 11.69 18.61
N ASN A 55 -17.66 11.97 17.63
CA ASN A 55 -18.88 11.22 17.35
C ASN A 55 -19.74 10.93 18.60
N GLY A 56 -19.76 11.86 19.55
CA GLY A 56 -20.49 11.72 20.82
C GLY A 56 -19.85 10.76 21.83
N ALA A 57 -18.69 10.19 21.54
CA ALA A 57 -17.91 9.44 22.51
C ALA A 57 -17.22 10.37 23.52
N ASP A 58 -16.99 9.87 24.72
CA ASP A 58 -16.24 10.58 25.75
C ASP A 58 -14.75 10.66 25.37
N TRP A 59 -14.33 11.86 24.95
CA TRP A 59 -12.98 12.13 24.48
C TRP A 59 -12.49 13.46 24.99
N THR A 60 -11.41 13.42 25.75
CA THR A 60 -10.76 14.59 26.36
C THR A 60 -9.44 14.95 25.68
N GLY A 61 -9.05 14.19 24.64
CA GLY A 61 -7.81 14.41 23.90
C GLY A 61 -7.96 15.42 22.74
N PRO A 62 -6.88 15.64 21.99
CA PRO A 62 -6.86 16.46 20.80
C PRO A 62 -7.91 16.03 19.75
N VAL A 63 -8.53 17.01 19.09
CA VAL A 63 -9.46 16.81 17.97
C VAL A 63 -8.98 17.61 16.76
N GLY A 64 -8.87 16.97 15.60
CA GLY A 64 -8.41 17.59 14.35
C GLY A 64 -7.48 16.69 13.55
N PHE A 65 -6.57 17.32 12.79
CA PHE A 65 -5.54 16.66 12.00
C PHE A 65 -4.16 16.89 12.60
N ILE A 66 -3.18 16.07 12.21
CA ILE A 66 -1.77 16.28 12.56
C ILE A 66 -1.29 17.56 11.86
N THR A 67 -0.98 18.60 12.65
CA THR A 67 -0.45 19.89 12.21
C THR A 67 1.00 20.09 12.67
N PRO A 68 1.75 21.05 12.11
CA PRO A 68 3.08 21.41 12.62
C PRO A 68 3.07 21.68 14.13
N ASP A 69 2.13 22.50 14.61
CA ASP A 69 1.99 22.85 16.04
C ASP A 69 1.73 21.61 16.91
N PHE A 70 0.92 20.67 16.42
CA PHE A 70 0.66 19.42 17.15
C PHE A 70 1.92 18.57 17.24
N ILE A 71 2.69 18.48 16.15
CA ILE A 71 3.95 17.74 16.10
C ILE A 71 4.99 18.36 17.06
N GLU A 72 5.20 19.68 17.01
CA GLU A 72 6.17 20.36 17.88
C GLU A 72 5.80 20.22 19.35
N LYS A 73 4.51 20.28 19.68
CA LYS A 73 4.03 20.10 21.06
C LYS A 73 4.25 18.68 21.58
N ALA A 74 4.04 17.67 20.74
CA ALA A 74 4.16 16.26 21.10
C ALA A 74 5.62 15.77 21.10
N ILE A 75 6.47 16.36 20.25
CA ILE A 75 7.85 15.92 20.03
C ILE A 75 8.77 17.15 20.05
N PRO A 76 9.24 17.56 21.24
CA PRO A 76 10.31 18.54 21.35
C PRO A 76 11.54 18.06 20.56
N ASP A 77 12.21 18.98 19.86
CA ASP A 77 13.43 18.68 19.08
C ASP A 77 13.30 17.56 18.04
N ILE A 78 12.12 17.45 17.38
CA ILE A 78 11.84 16.45 16.33
C ILE A 78 12.92 16.34 15.24
N VAL A 79 13.70 17.39 15.00
CA VAL A 79 14.87 17.40 14.10
C VAL A 79 15.88 16.27 14.38
N HIS A 80 15.96 15.77 15.61
CA HIS A 80 16.87 14.68 15.98
C HIS A 80 16.26 13.27 15.86
N HIS A 81 14.99 13.15 15.44
CA HIS A 81 14.25 11.90 15.41
C HIS A 81 14.12 11.34 13.99
N ARG A 82 14.49 10.07 13.80
CA ARG A 82 14.14 9.37 12.55
C ARG A 82 12.63 9.13 12.49
N ILE A 83 12.00 9.53 11.39
CA ILE A 83 10.54 9.50 11.24
C ILE A 83 10.13 8.31 10.39
N HIS A 84 9.17 7.54 10.90
CA HIS A 84 8.48 6.50 10.12
C HIS A 84 7.01 6.89 10.01
N LEU A 85 6.50 6.98 8.78
CA LEU A 85 5.17 7.47 8.46
C LEU A 85 4.41 6.44 7.64
N CYS A 86 3.22 6.08 8.09
CA CYS A 86 2.35 5.14 7.43
C CYS A 86 0.91 5.53 7.71
N GLY A 87 0.06 5.46 6.68
CA GLY A 87 -1.36 5.80 6.79
C GLY A 87 -1.99 5.98 5.41
N PRO A 88 -3.23 6.50 5.36
CA PRO A 88 -3.86 6.91 4.10
C PRO A 88 -3.01 7.95 3.37
N VAL A 89 -2.93 7.87 2.04
CA VAL A 89 -2.12 8.77 1.21
C VAL A 89 -2.39 10.25 1.51
N PRO A 90 -3.65 10.74 1.61
CA PRO A 90 -3.91 12.14 1.93
C PRO A 90 -3.36 12.57 3.29
N MET A 91 -3.41 11.69 4.30
CA MET A 91 -2.82 11.95 5.61
C MET A 91 -1.30 12.02 5.51
N MET A 92 -0.67 11.05 4.83
CA MET A 92 0.79 11.02 4.71
C MET A 92 1.32 12.24 3.98
N ASP A 93 0.65 12.70 2.92
CA ASP A 93 1.04 13.90 2.18
C ASP A 93 0.90 15.17 3.04
N ALA A 94 -0.18 15.28 3.81
CA ALA A 94 -0.35 16.38 4.77
C ALA A 94 0.73 16.39 5.86
N VAL A 95 1.07 15.21 6.41
CA VAL A 95 2.14 15.10 7.42
C VAL A 95 3.51 15.41 6.82
N LYS A 96 3.83 14.95 5.60
CA LYS A 96 5.06 15.32 4.89
C LYS A 96 5.16 16.83 4.70
N ALA A 97 4.06 17.48 4.31
CA ALA A 97 4.01 18.94 4.18
C ALA A 97 4.22 19.65 5.52
N ALA A 98 3.63 19.14 6.61
CA ALA A 98 3.85 19.66 7.96
C ALA A 98 5.32 19.52 8.40
N LEU A 99 5.93 18.34 8.18
CA LEU A 99 7.34 18.09 8.49
C LEU A 99 8.29 19.00 7.68
N LEU A 100 7.94 19.29 6.42
CA LEU A 100 8.70 20.24 5.60
C LEU A 100 8.66 21.67 6.18
N GLN A 101 7.50 22.11 6.71
CA GLN A 101 7.38 23.41 7.40
C GLN A 101 8.25 23.44 8.66
N LEU A 102 8.38 22.32 9.35
CA LEU A 102 9.28 22.10 10.48
C LEU A 102 10.76 21.91 10.07
N LYS A 103 11.08 22.13 8.78
CA LYS A 103 12.42 22.01 8.20
C LYS A 103 13.05 20.62 8.36
N ILE A 104 12.23 19.58 8.42
CA ILE A 104 12.70 18.20 8.47
C ILE A 104 13.07 17.74 7.06
N PRO A 105 14.30 17.28 6.82
CA PRO A 105 14.72 16.75 5.52
C PRO A 105 13.91 15.52 5.14
N SER A 106 13.58 15.36 3.86
CA SER A 106 12.79 14.22 3.36
C SER A 106 13.51 12.89 3.58
N GLU A 107 14.84 12.89 3.63
CA GLU A 107 15.68 11.72 3.84
C GLU A 107 15.47 11.09 5.23
N GLN A 108 15.06 11.90 6.21
CA GLN A 108 14.75 11.50 7.59
C GLN A 108 13.38 10.83 7.71
N VAL A 109 12.52 11.01 6.69
CA VAL A 109 11.16 10.47 6.65
C VAL A 109 11.14 9.18 5.84
N LYS A 110 10.84 8.06 6.50
CA LYS A 110 10.63 6.76 5.86
C LYS A 110 9.15 6.48 5.78
N THR A 111 8.64 6.18 4.60
CA THR A 111 7.22 5.96 4.38
C THR A 111 6.91 4.53 3.96
N GLU A 112 5.79 4.02 4.47
CA GLU A 112 5.20 2.76 4.02
C GLU A 112 3.77 3.06 3.58
N HIS A 113 3.45 2.76 2.32
CA HIS A 113 2.17 3.09 1.70
C HIS A 113 1.32 1.82 1.59
N PHE A 114 0.17 1.79 2.27
CA PHE A 114 -0.84 0.76 2.10
C PHE A 114 -2.03 1.35 1.37
N ALA A 115 -1.97 1.38 0.04
CA ALA A 115 -3.11 1.75 -0.78
C ALA A 115 -3.65 0.49 -1.48
N PRO A 116 -4.98 0.31 -1.58
CA PRO A 116 -5.53 -0.54 -2.63
C PRO A 116 -5.00 -0.04 -3.98
N PRO A 117 -4.87 -0.92 -4.99
CA PRO A 117 -4.43 -0.47 -6.30
C PRO A 117 -5.40 0.62 -6.78
N LYS A 118 -4.86 1.67 -7.39
CA LYS A 118 -5.70 2.62 -8.14
C LYS A 118 -6.54 1.78 -9.13
N GLY A 119 -7.83 2.10 -9.26
CA GLY A 119 -8.77 1.32 -10.10
C GLY A 119 -9.39 0.06 -9.46
N GLY A 120 -9.05 -0.30 -8.22
CA GLY A 120 -9.80 -1.32 -7.47
C GLY A 120 -11.23 -0.85 -7.14
N PRO A 121 -12.20 -1.77 -6.92
CA PRO A 121 -13.54 -1.38 -6.54
C PRO A 121 -13.46 -0.51 -5.28
N VAL A 122 -13.98 0.71 -5.38
CA VAL A 122 -14.21 1.57 -4.23
C VAL A 122 -15.19 0.81 -3.34
N PHE A 123 -14.72 0.31 -2.20
CA PHE A 123 -15.62 -0.17 -1.17
C PHE A 123 -16.39 1.05 -0.67
N THR A 124 -17.56 1.29 -1.26
CA THR A 124 -18.57 2.16 -0.69
C THR A 124 -18.81 1.71 0.75
N THR A 125 -18.94 2.65 1.67
CA THR A 125 -18.92 2.50 3.13
C THR A 125 -20.08 1.70 3.73
N GLU A 126 -20.70 0.79 2.99
CA GLU A 126 -21.67 -0.16 3.50
C GLU A 126 -21.10 -1.58 3.37
N PRO A 127 -20.95 -2.32 4.49
CA PRO A 127 -20.58 -3.73 4.40
C PRO A 127 -21.68 -4.47 3.62
N PRO A 128 -21.33 -5.29 2.61
CA PRO A 128 -22.32 -6.11 1.95
C PRO A 128 -22.90 -7.09 2.97
N ILE A 129 -24.22 -7.00 3.17
CA ILE A 129 -24.96 -8.00 3.92
C ILE A 129 -24.80 -9.32 3.16
N PHE A 130 -23.99 -10.23 3.70
CA PHE A 130 -23.93 -11.61 3.23
C PHE A 130 -25.25 -12.30 3.56
N SER A 131 -26.22 -12.14 2.66
CA SER A 131 -27.41 -12.98 2.62
C SER A 131 -27.03 -14.32 2.03
N SER A 132 -26.78 -15.28 2.92
CA SER A 132 -26.62 -16.70 2.61
C SER A 132 -27.95 -17.28 2.13
N THR A 133 -28.23 -17.16 0.84
CA THR A 133 -29.08 -18.12 0.14
C THR A 133 -28.48 -18.41 -1.23
N ALA A 134 -27.62 -19.42 -1.27
CA ALA A 134 -27.24 -20.08 -2.51
C ALA A 134 -28.49 -20.68 -3.15
N LYS A 135 -28.97 -20.05 -4.21
CA LYS A 135 -29.76 -20.71 -5.25
C LYS A 135 -28.91 -20.74 -6.51
N THR A 136 -28.51 -21.93 -6.90
CA THR A 136 -27.93 -22.24 -8.20
C THR A 136 -28.89 -21.76 -9.30
N PRO A 137 -28.47 -20.87 -10.20
CA PRO A 137 -29.19 -20.66 -11.45
C PRO A 137 -28.61 -21.59 -12.50
N GLU A 138 -29.50 -22.44 -13.04
CA GLU A 138 -29.29 -23.19 -14.27
C GLU A 138 -28.87 -22.28 -15.42
N ALA A 139 -28.05 -22.85 -16.31
CA ALA A 139 -27.53 -22.19 -17.49
C ALA A 139 -28.65 -21.75 -18.45
N PRO A 140 -28.66 -20.50 -18.92
CA PRO A 140 -29.40 -20.14 -20.12
C PRO A 140 -28.53 -20.49 -21.33
N THR A 141 -28.98 -21.48 -22.08
CA THR A 141 -28.63 -21.69 -23.48
C THR A 141 -29.17 -20.52 -24.30
N ASP A 142 -28.32 -19.57 -24.66
CA ASP A 142 -28.58 -18.71 -25.81
C ASP A 142 -27.27 -18.38 -26.52
N VAL A 143 -27.04 -19.12 -27.61
CA VAL A 143 -25.94 -18.94 -28.55
C VAL A 143 -26.36 -17.87 -29.56
N SER A 144 -25.97 -16.63 -29.29
CA SER A 144 -25.67 -15.67 -30.35
C SER A 144 -24.15 -15.57 -30.47
N PRO A 145 -23.56 -15.80 -31.67
CA PRO A 145 -22.12 -15.70 -31.84
C PRO A 145 -21.72 -14.23 -31.82
N MET A 146 -21.43 -13.70 -30.62
CA MET A 146 -20.66 -12.49 -30.47
C MET A 146 -19.19 -12.87 -30.71
N MET A 147 -18.67 -12.47 -31.88
CA MET A 147 -17.25 -12.54 -32.20
C MET A 147 -16.43 -11.92 -31.06
N PRO A 148 -15.47 -12.63 -30.44
CA PRO A 148 -14.52 -11.98 -29.54
C PRO A 148 -13.57 -11.09 -30.37
N PRO A 149 -13.14 -9.92 -29.88
CA PRO A 149 -12.10 -9.15 -30.54
C PRO A 149 -10.81 -9.98 -30.54
N SER A 150 -10.44 -10.48 -31.73
CA SER A 150 -9.29 -11.34 -31.97
C SER A 150 -7.97 -10.55 -32.03
N ALA A 151 -7.54 -9.99 -30.90
CA ALA A 151 -6.18 -9.50 -30.75
C ALA A 151 -5.72 -9.71 -29.30
N HIS A 152 -5.52 -10.98 -28.93
CA HIS A 152 -4.65 -11.27 -27.80
C HIS A 152 -3.22 -11.04 -28.26
N ALA A 153 -2.49 -10.17 -27.57
CA ALA A 153 -1.04 -10.10 -27.70
C ALA A 153 -0.43 -11.44 -27.28
N THR A 154 0.81 -11.69 -27.63
CA THR A 154 1.58 -12.84 -27.16
C THR A 154 2.64 -12.38 -26.17
N ILE A 155 2.73 -13.07 -25.03
CA ILE A 155 3.82 -12.91 -24.08
C ILE A 155 4.79 -14.08 -24.20
N ASN A 156 6.08 -13.79 -24.26
CA ASN A 156 7.16 -14.77 -24.20
C ASN A 156 8.00 -14.59 -22.93
N PHE A 157 8.18 -15.67 -22.19
CA PHE A 157 9.01 -15.76 -20.99
C PHE A 157 10.33 -16.45 -21.34
N SER A 158 11.39 -15.66 -21.51
CA SER A 158 12.64 -16.10 -22.13
C SER A 158 13.45 -17.13 -21.32
N LYS A 159 13.38 -17.12 -19.98
CA LYS A 159 14.13 -18.08 -19.14
C LYS A 159 13.39 -19.41 -19.02
N SER A 160 12.06 -19.35 -18.92
CA SER A 160 11.21 -20.55 -18.85
C SER A 160 10.89 -21.15 -20.23
N ASN A 161 11.16 -20.41 -21.31
CA ASN A 161 10.82 -20.75 -22.69
C ASN A 161 9.33 -21.08 -22.87
N LYS A 162 8.48 -20.33 -22.17
CA LYS A 162 7.01 -20.46 -22.24
C LYS A 162 6.42 -19.23 -22.90
N SER A 163 5.36 -19.44 -23.66
CA SER A 163 4.62 -18.37 -24.32
C SER A 163 3.14 -18.64 -24.33
N GLY A 164 2.35 -17.58 -24.37
CA GLY A 164 0.90 -17.70 -24.43
C GLY A 164 0.20 -16.37 -24.72
N PRO A 165 -1.13 -16.39 -24.81
CA PRO A 165 -1.91 -15.18 -25.01
C PRO A 165 -1.84 -14.27 -23.79
N LEU A 166 -1.79 -12.96 -24.05
CA LEU A 166 -1.90 -11.89 -23.07
C LEU A 166 -3.13 -11.05 -23.45
N ALA A 167 -4.15 -11.05 -22.58
CA ALA A 167 -5.29 -10.17 -22.77
C ALA A 167 -4.91 -8.71 -22.40
N PRO A 168 -5.46 -7.67 -23.05
CA PRO A 168 -5.09 -6.28 -22.80
C PRO A 168 -5.23 -5.81 -21.33
N ASN A 169 -6.15 -6.42 -20.58
CA ASN A 169 -6.39 -6.10 -19.16
C ASN A 169 -5.68 -7.05 -18.19
N GLN A 170 -5.03 -8.09 -18.69
CA GLN A 170 -4.29 -9.09 -17.91
C GLN A 170 -2.87 -8.59 -17.67
N SER A 171 -2.41 -8.70 -16.42
CA SER A 171 -1.04 -8.37 -16.07
C SER A 171 -0.06 -9.46 -16.52
N VAL A 172 1.21 -9.08 -16.70
CA VAL A 172 2.32 -10.02 -16.95
C VAL A 172 2.37 -11.12 -15.88
N LEU A 173 2.13 -10.78 -14.61
CA LEU A 173 2.11 -11.74 -13.50
C LEU A 173 0.96 -12.76 -13.65
N GLU A 174 -0.25 -12.31 -13.96
CA GLU A 174 -1.39 -13.23 -14.18
C GLU A 174 -1.16 -14.16 -15.37
N ALA A 175 -0.53 -13.66 -16.44
CA ALA A 175 -0.14 -14.49 -17.58
C ALA A 175 0.96 -15.50 -17.22
N ALA A 176 1.94 -15.10 -16.39
CA ALA A 176 2.96 -15.99 -15.86
C ALA A 176 2.33 -17.13 -15.04
N GLU A 177 1.42 -16.80 -14.11
CA GLU A 177 0.71 -17.78 -13.28
C GLU A 177 -0.08 -18.79 -14.14
N ALA A 178 -0.80 -18.30 -15.16
CA ALA A 178 -1.57 -19.14 -16.08
C ALA A 178 -0.68 -20.12 -16.89
N LEU A 179 0.56 -19.72 -17.21
CA LEU A 179 1.53 -20.55 -17.92
C LEU A 179 2.43 -21.37 -16.98
N GLY A 180 2.28 -21.22 -15.66
CA GLY A 180 3.14 -21.84 -14.66
C GLY A 180 4.59 -21.34 -14.74
N VAL A 181 4.79 -20.05 -15.04
CA VAL A 181 6.07 -19.34 -14.94
C VAL A 181 6.12 -18.70 -13.56
N PHE A 182 7.20 -18.94 -12.83
CA PHE A 182 7.37 -18.41 -11.49
C PHE A 182 7.98 -17.00 -11.52
N ILE A 183 7.28 -16.04 -10.93
CA ILE A 183 7.77 -14.69 -10.66
C ILE A 183 7.46 -14.41 -9.18
N ASP A 184 8.44 -13.95 -8.42
CA ASP A 184 8.23 -13.60 -7.00
C ASP A 184 7.18 -12.48 -6.88
N PHE A 185 6.20 -12.61 -5.98
CA PHE A 185 5.22 -11.55 -5.74
C PHE A 185 4.71 -11.56 -4.30
N GLU A 186 4.23 -10.42 -3.82
CA GLU A 186 3.56 -10.28 -2.52
C GLU A 186 2.32 -9.38 -2.63
N CYS A 187 2.49 -8.07 -2.79
CA CYS A 187 1.38 -7.11 -2.66
C CYS A 187 0.36 -7.09 -3.81
N ARG A 188 0.76 -7.44 -5.03
CA ARG A 188 0.00 -7.27 -6.29
C ARG A 188 -0.49 -5.85 -6.63
N THR A 189 -0.11 -4.83 -5.87
CA THR A 189 -0.56 -3.43 -6.04
C THR A 189 0.53 -2.47 -6.50
N GLY A 190 1.71 -2.98 -6.87
CA GLY A 190 2.82 -2.17 -7.39
C GLY A 190 3.71 -1.48 -6.35
N ILE A 191 3.51 -1.73 -5.04
CA ILE A 191 4.21 -0.99 -3.96
C ILE A 191 5.41 -1.74 -3.33
N CYS A 192 5.43 -3.08 -3.37
CA CYS A 192 6.45 -3.86 -2.65
C CYS A 192 7.71 -4.16 -3.49
N GLY A 193 7.61 -4.11 -4.82
CA GLY A 193 8.74 -4.39 -5.72
C GLY A 193 9.18 -5.86 -5.83
N ARG A 194 8.48 -6.82 -5.22
CA ARG A 194 8.84 -8.26 -5.32
C ARG A 194 8.75 -8.82 -6.74
N CYS A 195 7.77 -8.34 -7.51
CA CYS A 195 7.50 -8.78 -8.88
C CYS A 195 8.32 -8.07 -9.96
N LYS A 196 9.53 -7.60 -9.62
CA LYS A 196 10.41 -6.94 -10.58
C LYS A 196 10.96 -7.97 -11.57
N VAL A 197 10.81 -7.69 -12.86
CA VAL A 197 11.35 -8.48 -13.98
C VAL A 197 11.83 -7.53 -15.08
N HIS A 198 12.75 -7.96 -15.94
CA HIS A 198 13.16 -7.16 -17.09
C HIS A 198 12.22 -7.37 -18.28
N LEU A 199 11.83 -6.26 -18.90
CA LEU A 199 11.21 -6.24 -20.22
C LEU A 199 12.33 -6.24 -21.27
N LEU A 200 12.39 -7.30 -22.08
CA LEU A 200 13.39 -7.46 -23.14
C LEU A 200 12.91 -6.84 -24.45
N GLU A 201 11.63 -7.03 -24.79
CA GLU A 201 11.02 -6.48 -26.00
C GLU A 201 9.57 -6.06 -25.74
N GLY A 202 9.10 -5.06 -26.48
CA GLY A 202 7.74 -4.53 -26.39
C GLY A 202 7.63 -3.29 -25.49
N SER A 203 6.41 -2.95 -25.10
CA SER A 203 6.11 -1.84 -24.18
C SER A 203 4.97 -2.23 -23.25
N VAL A 204 4.96 -1.68 -22.04
CA VAL A 204 3.92 -1.94 -21.04
C VAL A 204 3.39 -0.64 -20.47
N ASN A 205 2.13 -0.69 -20.03
CA ASN A 205 1.53 0.33 -19.19
C ASN A 205 1.45 -0.22 -17.75
N MET A 206 1.82 0.61 -16.77
CA MET A 206 1.72 0.31 -15.33
C MET A 206 0.96 1.46 -14.66
N GLU A 207 -0.11 1.12 -13.96
CA GLU A 207 -0.90 2.12 -13.23
C GLU A 207 -0.20 2.62 -11.96
N VAL A 208 0.55 1.73 -11.31
CA VAL A 208 1.39 2.02 -10.15
C VAL A 208 2.80 1.51 -10.43
N ASP A 209 3.80 2.37 -10.30
CA ASP A 209 5.22 2.03 -10.48
C ASP A 209 6.12 2.55 -9.33
N ASP A 210 5.51 2.85 -8.19
CA ASP A 210 6.13 3.44 -6.99
C ASP A 210 7.32 2.62 -6.45
N ALA A 211 7.33 1.31 -6.67
CA ALA A 211 8.42 0.42 -6.24
C ALA A 211 9.64 0.43 -7.17
N LEU A 212 9.62 1.18 -8.27
CA LEU A 212 10.73 1.30 -9.22
C LEU A 212 11.48 2.62 -9.03
N SER A 213 12.79 2.54 -8.87
CA SER A 213 13.68 3.70 -8.98
C SER A 213 13.79 4.19 -10.44
N THR A 214 14.28 5.42 -10.62
CA THR A 214 14.52 6.00 -11.96
C THR A 214 15.47 5.14 -12.80
N ASP A 215 16.50 4.58 -12.17
CA ASP A 215 17.53 3.78 -12.84
C ASP A 215 16.98 2.42 -13.26
N GLU A 216 16.12 1.81 -12.44
CA GLU A 216 15.42 0.57 -12.78
C GLU A 216 14.47 0.76 -13.96
N LYS A 217 13.72 1.88 -13.99
CA LYS A 217 12.86 2.22 -15.14
C LYS A 217 13.68 2.39 -16.41
N ALA A 218 14.83 3.07 -16.33
CA ALA A 218 15.73 3.24 -17.46
C ALA A 218 16.38 1.93 -17.93
N ALA A 219 16.59 0.98 -17.02
CA ALA A 219 17.11 -0.36 -17.32
C ALA A 219 16.04 -1.34 -17.84
N GLY A 220 14.80 -0.90 -18.06
CA GLY A 220 13.72 -1.75 -18.57
C GLY A 220 13.11 -2.70 -17.52
N VAL A 221 13.30 -2.42 -16.23
CA VAL A 221 12.64 -3.18 -15.16
C VAL A 221 11.17 -2.77 -15.08
N ILE A 222 10.29 -3.77 -15.01
CA ILE A 222 8.85 -3.59 -14.88
C ILE A 222 8.34 -4.31 -13.63
N LEU A 223 7.18 -3.89 -13.12
CA LEU A 223 6.45 -4.61 -12.07
C LEU A 223 5.45 -5.55 -12.72
N ALA A 224 5.72 -6.85 -12.73
CA ALA A 224 4.88 -7.83 -13.43
C ALA A 224 3.41 -7.79 -13.00
N CYS A 225 3.12 -7.45 -11.73
CA CYS A 225 1.74 -7.35 -11.23
C CYS A 225 0.96 -6.12 -11.71
N GLN A 226 1.64 -5.13 -12.30
CA GLN A 226 1.03 -3.90 -12.82
C GLN A 226 1.18 -3.79 -14.34
N ALA A 227 2.21 -4.41 -14.91
CA ALA A 227 2.53 -4.33 -16.33
C ALA A 227 1.46 -5.04 -17.18
N LYS A 228 0.82 -4.27 -18.05
CA LYS A 228 -0.14 -4.73 -19.06
C LYS A 228 0.30 -4.23 -20.42
N SER A 229 -0.03 -4.95 -21.48
CA SER A 229 0.30 -4.49 -22.84
C SER A 229 -0.79 -4.86 -23.84
N PRO A 230 -1.11 -3.96 -24.79
CA PRO A 230 -1.93 -4.29 -25.93
C PRO A 230 -1.15 -4.99 -27.06
N SER A 231 0.18 -5.10 -26.96
CA SER A 231 1.07 -5.64 -28.00
C SER A 231 1.94 -6.77 -27.45
N ASP A 232 2.56 -7.52 -28.37
CA ASP A 232 3.48 -8.60 -28.02
C ASP A 232 4.66 -8.09 -27.18
N LEU A 233 5.12 -8.94 -26.26
CA LEU A 233 6.22 -8.60 -25.36
C LEU A 233 7.04 -9.82 -24.94
N VAL A 234 8.31 -9.57 -24.64
CA VAL A 234 9.27 -10.57 -24.15
C VAL A 234 9.75 -10.15 -22.78
N VAL A 235 9.63 -11.04 -21.79
CA VAL A 235 9.99 -10.81 -20.38
C VAL A 235 11.03 -11.83 -19.94
N GLU A 236 11.93 -11.39 -19.06
CA GLU A 236 13.03 -12.19 -18.52
C GLU A 236 12.60 -13.09 -17.34
N ALA A 237 11.69 -14.05 -17.57
CA ALA A 237 11.23 -15.03 -16.56
C ALA A 237 11.02 -16.45 -17.11
#